data_AF-A0A9D5ZNK3-F1
#
_entry.id   AF-A0A9D5ZNK3-F1
#
_cell.length_a   1.000
_cell.length_b   1.000
_cell.length_c   1.000
_cell.angle_alpha   90.00
_cell.angle_beta   90.00
_cell.angle_gamma   90.00
#
_symmetry.space_group_name_H-M   'P 1'
#
loop_
_entity.id
_entity.type
_entity.pdbx_description
1 polymer ?
#
loop_
_entity_poly.entity_id
_entity_poly.type
_entity_poly.pdbx_seq_one_letter_code
_entity_poly.pdbx_strand_id
1 'polypeptide(L)'
;MPSYVIAEKCDGCKGGDKTACMYICPNDLMVLDTNAMKAYNQEPDQCWECFSCVKICPTQAIEVRGYSDFVPLGSSVMPMLGSEDVMWTCKFRNGLIKRFKFPVRTTPEGAANAYESLKGKDLNSELLSTEEAEGRALPRPKALVK
;
A
#
# COMPACT_ATOMS: atom_id res chain seq x y z
N MET A 1 -2.07 14.83 13.30
CA MET A 1 -2.63 15.05 11.94
C MET A 1 -1.85 14.21 10.94
N PRO A 2 -2.29 12.97 10.69
CA PRO A 2 -1.78 12.12 9.61
C PRO A 2 -2.21 12.57 8.21
N SER A 3 -2.48 11.65 7.27
CA SER A 3 -2.70 11.98 5.84
C SER A 3 -3.66 13.16 5.63
N TYR A 4 -3.24 14.15 4.84
CA TYR A 4 -4.03 15.33 4.52
C TYR A 4 -4.03 15.60 3.02
N VAL A 5 -5.05 16.30 2.55
CA VAL A 5 -5.27 16.59 1.13
C VAL A 5 -4.94 18.05 0.84
N ILE A 6 -4.13 18.28 -0.19
CA ILE A 6 -3.77 19.59 -0.73
C ILE A 6 -4.89 20.02 -1.66
N ALA A 7 -5.71 20.97 -1.22
CA ALA A 7 -6.94 21.38 -1.89
C ALA A 7 -6.72 21.86 -3.33
N GLU A 8 -5.59 22.49 -3.60
CA GLU A 8 -5.21 23.03 -4.91
C GLU A 8 -4.89 21.93 -5.93
N LYS A 9 -4.46 20.74 -5.46
CA LYS A 9 -4.10 19.59 -6.31
C LYS A 9 -5.22 18.56 -6.43
N CYS A 10 -6.08 18.45 -5.42
CA CYS A 10 -7.16 17.47 -5.42
C CYS A 10 -8.24 17.89 -6.42
N ASP A 11 -8.61 17.01 -7.33
CA ASP A 11 -9.69 17.23 -8.30
C ASP A 11 -10.96 16.44 -7.96
N GLY A 12 -10.97 15.75 -6.81
CA GLY A 12 -12.06 14.85 -6.41
C GLY A 12 -12.16 13.58 -7.27
N CYS A 13 -11.09 13.20 -7.97
CA CYS A 13 -11.05 12.06 -8.89
C CYS A 13 -12.13 12.11 -9.99
N LYS A 14 -12.51 13.31 -10.44
CA LYS A 14 -13.54 13.53 -11.48
C LYS A 14 -13.28 12.79 -12.80
N GLY A 15 -12.01 12.49 -13.10
CA GLY A 15 -11.60 11.82 -14.33
C GLY A 15 -11.56 10.28 -14.28
N GLY A 16 -11.92 9.66 -13.16
CA GLY A 16 -11.87 8.20 -13.00
C GLY A 16 -13.16 7.61 -12.44
N ASP A 17 -13.31 6.30 -12.56
CA ASP A 17 -14.52 5.57 -12.13
C ASP A 17 -14.69 5.49 -10.61
N LYS A 18 -13.62 5.78 -9.85
CA LYS A 18 -13.58 5.69 -8.40
C LYS A 18 -12.72 6.77 -7.78
N THR A 19 -13.08 7.19 -6.58
CA THR A 19 -12.23 8.02 -5.74
C THR A 19 -11.08 7.16 -5.19
N ALA A 20 -9.90 7.30 -5.79
CA ALA A 20 -8.78 6.38 -5.56
C ALA A 20 -8.35 6.29 -4.09
N CYS A 21 -8.29 7.43 -3.40
CA CYS A 21 -7.87 7.50 -2.01
C CYS A 21 -8.90 6.87 -1.04
N MET A 22 -10.19 7.05 -1.31
CA MET A 22 -11.29 6.39 -0.60
C MET A 22 -11.26 4.89 -0.82
N TYR A 23 -11.11 4.45 -2.07
CA TYR A 23 -11.05 3.03 -2.44
C TYR A 23 -9.93 2.25 -1.74
N ILE A 24 -8.73 2.84 -1.62
CA ILE A 24 -7.54 2.11 -1.17
C ILE A 24 -7.29 2.20 0.34
N CYS A 25 -7.98 3.09 1.07
CA CYS A 25 -7.69 3.27 2.48
C CYS A 25 -8.09 2.00 3.24
N PRO A 26 -7.15 1.25 3.85
CA PRO A 26 -7.47 -0.02 4.47
C PRO A 26 -8.32 0.13 5.74
N ASN A 27 -8.41 1.34 6.28
CA ASN A 27 -9.18 1.67 7.48
C ASN A 27 -10.30 2.67 7.20
N ASP A 28 -10.74 2.79 5.92
CA ASP A 28 -11.87 3.63 5.49
C ASP A 28 -11.79 5.12 5.90
N LEU A 29 -10.58 5.66 6.09
CA LEU A 29 -10.41 7.02 6.62
C LEU A 29 -10.54 8.12 5.56
N MET A 30 -10.30 7.80 4.30
CA MET A 30 -10.32 8.78 3.21
C MET A 30 -11.72 8.89 2.63
N VAL A 31 -12.31 10.08 2.66
CA VAL A 31 -13.68 10.32 2.18
C VAL A 31 -13.71 11.47 1.21
N LEU A 32 -14.61 11.42 0.23
CA LEU A 32 -14.90 12.54 -0.67
C LEU A 32 -16.01 13.43 -0.08
N ASP A 33 -15.73 14.71 0.10
CA ASP A 33 -16.80 15.70 0.26
C ASP A 33 -17.41 16.00 -1.12
N THR A 34 -18.67 15.61 -1.32
CA THR A 34 -19.40 15.78 -2.59
C THR A 34 -19.79 17.23 -2.87
N ASN A 35 -19.80 18.12 -1.88
CA ASN A 35 -20.09 19.53 -2.08
C ASN A 35 -18.83 20.29 -2.52
N ALA A 36 -17.72 20.09 -1.79
CA ALA A 36 -16.45 20.72 -2.13
C ALA A 36 -15.74 20.03 -3.31
N MET A 37 -16.09 18.78 -3.60
CA MET A 37 -15.38 17.89 -4.52
C MET A 37 -13.89 17.75 -4.15
N LYS A 38 -13.63 17.56 -2.85
CA LYS A 38 -12.29 17.37 -2.29
C LYS A 38 -12.30 16.20 -1.31
N ALA A 39 -11.26 15.37 -1.37
CA ALA A 39 -11.09 14.32 -0.39
C ALA A 39 -10.54 14.89 0.94
N TYR A 40 -10.79 14.20 2.04
CA TYR A 40 -10.20 14.48 3.34
C TYR A 40 -10.06 13.19 4.16
N ASN A 41 -9.30 13.23 5.25
CA ASN A 41 -9.24 12.15 6.23
C ASN A 41 -10.24 12.44 7.35
N GLN A 42 -11.24 11.57 7.54
CA GLN A 42 -12.33 11.75 8.49
C GLN A 42 -11.95 11.46 9.95
N GLU A 43 -10.94 10.61 10.18
CA GLU A 43 -10.50 10.19 11.52
C GLU A 43 -8.96 10.06 11.54
N PRO A 44 -8.25 11.20 11.65
CA PRO A 44 -6.80 11.24 11.49
C PRO A 44 -6.05 10.44 12.55
N ASP A 45 -6.57 10.31 13.77
CA ASP A 45 -5.99 9.55 14.87
C ASP A 45 -5.98 8.03 14.65
N GLN A 46 -6.84 7.52 13.77
CA GLN A 46 -6.85 6.10 13.35
C GLN A 46 -5.97 5.82 12.13
N CYS A 47 -5.25 6.82 11.61
CA CYS A 47 -4.39 6.65 10.44
C CYS A 47 -3.10 5.93 10.80
N TRP A 48 -2.77 4.87 10.06
CA TRP A 48 -1.53 4.10 10.26
C TRP A 48 -0.33 4.61 9.45
N GLU A 49 -0.48 5.75 8.75
CA GLU A 49 0.56 6.32 7.87
C GLU A 49 1.15 5.28 6.87
N CYS A 50 0.32 4.40 6.31
CA CYS A 50 0.77 3.35 5.38
C CYS A 50 1.11 3.85 3.95
N PHE A 51 0.80 5.13 3.67
CA PHE A 51 0.97 5.79 2.37
C PHE A 51 0.13 5.23 1.22
N SER A 52 -0.82 4.30 1.43
CA SER A 52 -1.64 3.76 0.34
C SER A 52 -2.42 4.84 -0.40
N CYS A 53 -3.08 5.75 0.33
CA CYS A 53 -3.79 6.89 -0.26
C CYS A 53 -2.85 7.87 -0.98
N VAL A 54 -1.64 8.08 -0.47
CA VAL A 54 -0.62 8.93 -1.10
C VAL A 54 -0.16 8.34 -2.43
N LYS A 55 0.19 7.05 -2.44
CA LYS A 55 0.73 6.35 -3.61
C LYS A 55 -0.26 6.25 -4.76
N ILE A 56 -1.55 6.03 -4.46
CA ILE A 56 -2.58 5.85 -5.50
C ILE A 56 -3.11 7.17 -6.07
N CYS A 57 -2.90 8.29 -5.37
CA CYS A 57 -3.50 9.57 -5.76
C CYS A 57 -2.91 10.05 -7.10
N PRO A 58 -3.71 10.12 -8.20
CA PRO A 58 -3.18 10.41 -9.53
C PRO A 58 -2.62 11.84 -9.65
N THR A 59 -3.21 12.79 -8.92
CA THR A 59 -2.76 14.19 -8.90
C THR A 59 -1.72 14.48 -7.83
N GLN A 60 -1.27 13.45 -7.08
CA GLN A 60 -0.32 13.59 -5.97
C GLN A 60 -0.75 14.67 -4.97
N ALA A 61 -2.05 14.69 -4.66
CA ALA A 61 -2.69 15.67 -3.80
C ALA A 61 -2.69 15.30 -2.32
N ILE A 62 -2.11 14.16 -1.94
CA ILE A 62 -2.13 13.69 -0.55
C ILE A 62 -0.71 13.61 -0.04
N GLU A 63 -0.48 14.16 1.15
CA GLU A 63 0.77 14.02 1.88
C GLU A 63 0.47 13.48 3.29
N VAL A 64 1.49 12.94 3.94
CA VAL A 64 1.42 12.57 5.37
C VAL A 64 2.21 13.60 6.15
N ARG A 65 1.56 14.16 7.17
CA ARG A 65 2.25 14.85 8.25
C ARG A 65 2.35 13.86 9.40
N GLY A 66 3.54 13.73 10.00
CA GLY A 66 3.74 12.79 11.10
C GLY A 66 2.80 13.06 12.29
N TYR A 67 2.53 12.02 13.07
CA TYR A 67 1.74 12.11 14.30
C TYR A 67 2.19 13.27 15.21
N SER A 68 1.23 14.12 15.58
CA SER A 68 1.50 15.42 16.21
C SER A 68 1.90 15.35 17.68
N ASP A 69 1.71 14.20 18.30
CA ASP A 69 2.08 13.86 19.68
C ASP A 69 3.60 13.68 19.85
N PHE A 70 4.32 13.21 18.82
CA PHE A 70 5.78 13.01 18.91
C PHE A 70 6.61 13.45 17.69
N VAL A 71 6.01 13.83 16.56
CA VAL A 71 6.75 14.23 15.35
C VAL A 71 6.84 15.76 15.23
N PRO A 72 8.04 16.37 15.28
CA PRO A 72 8.22 17.79 15.00
C PRO A 72 7.84 18.16 13.55
N LEU A 73 7.38 19.40 13.35
CA LEU A 73 7.03 19.90 12.01
C LEU A 73 8.25 19.97 11.06
N GLY A 74 7.98 20.02 9.76
CA GLY A 74 8.95 20.42 8.73
C GLY A 74 9.60 19.27 7.96
N SER A 75 9.38 18.01 8.35
CA SER A 75 9.72 16.85 7.52
C SER A 75 8.60 16.50 6.55
N SER A 76 8.95 15.94 5.39
CA SER A 76 8.01 15.37 4.42
C SER A 76 8.65 14.16 3.72
N VAL A 77 7.85 13.14 3.45
CA VAL A 77 8.26 11.94 2.73
C VAL A 77 7.27 11.76 1.58
N MET A 78 7.76 11.78 0.35
CA MET A 78 6.89 11.71 -0.84
C MET A 78 7.31 10.51 -1.72
N PRO A 79 6.42 9.50 -1.90
CA PRO A 79 6.63 8.44 -2.86
C PRO A 79 6.16 8.84 -4.27
N MET A 80 6.82 8.28 -5.28
CA MET A 80 6.34 8.19 -6.66
C MET A 80 6.40 6.72 -7.05
N LEU A 81 5.24 6.07 -7.12
CA LEU A 81 5.12 4.65 -7.47
C LEU A 81 4.98 4.50 -8.99
N GLY A 82 5.92 3.77 -9.61
CA GLY A 82 5.82 3.28 -10.98
C GLY A 82 5.30 1.85 -11.02
N SER A 83 5.34 1.23 -12.20
CA SER A 83 4.90 -0.17 -12.40
C SER A 83 5.87 -1.21 -11.82
N GLU A 84 7.18 -0.92 -11.88
CA GLU A 84 8.25 -1.86 -11.51
C GLU A 84 9.15 -1.32 -10.39
N ASP A 85 9.08 -0.02 -10.10
CA ASP A 85 9.89 0.63 -9.08
C ASP A 85 9.11 1.70 -8.29
N VAL A 86 9.65 2.09 -7.15
CA VAL A 86 9.16 3.21 -6.34
C VAL A 86 10.32 4.14 -6.01
N MET A 87 10.11 5.44 -6.26
CA MET A 87 11.04 6.50 -5.87
C MET A 87 10.54 7.18 -4.60
N TRP A 88 11.46 7.49 -3.70
CA TRP A 88 11.17 8.19 -2.45
C TRP A 88 12.00 9.45 -2.36
N THR A 89 11.36 10.57 -2.04
CA THR A 89 12.03 11.81 -1.65
C THR A 89 11.75 12.09 -0.17
N CYS A 90 12.79 12.07 0.65
CA CYS A 90 12.70 12.38 2.08
C CYS A 90 13.31 13.76 2.34
N LYS A 91 12.48 14.73 2.72
CA LYS A 91 12.89 16.06 3.17
C LYS A 91 12.91 16.08 4.70
N PHE A 92 14.08 16.36 5.26
CA PHE A 92 14.27 16.55 6.69
C PHE A 92 13.87 17.97 7.12
N ARG A 93 13.60 18.16 8.40
CA ARG A 93 13.26 19.47 8.99
C ARG A 93 14.32 20.55 8.71
N ASN A 94 15.60 20.17 8.66
CA ASN A 94 16.71 21.08 8.38
C ASN A 94 16.90 21.38 6.88
N GLY A 95 16.00 20.91 6.00
CA GLY A 95 16.08 21.10 4.56
C GLY A 95 16.95 20.09 3.82
N LEU A 96 17.64 19.17 4.50
CA LEU A 96 18.35 18.07 3.83
C LEU A 96 17.34 17.21 3.04
N ILE A 97 17.69 16.88 1.79
CA ILE A 97 16.87 16.02 0.93
C ILE A 97 17.66 14.77 0.60
N LYS A 98 17.06 13.60 0.83
CA LYS A 98 17.56 12.31 0.36
C LYS A 98 16.59 11.71 -0.64
N ARG A 99 17.11 11.11 -1.70
CA ARG A 99 16.31 10.43 -2.73
C ARG A 99 16.74 8.98 -2.83
N PHE A 100 15.76 8.10 -2.95
CA PHE A 100 15.95 6.67 -3.07
C PHE A 100 15.09 6.12 -4.21
N LYS A 101 15.52 5.01 -4.78
CA LYS A 101 14.76 4.26 -5.78
C LYS A 101 14.90 2.78 -5.48
N PHE A 102 13.79 2.07 -5.39
CA PHE A 102 13.75 0.64 -5.09
C PHE A 102 12.89 -0.10 -6.11
N PRO A 103 13.31 -1.27 -6.62
CA PRO A 103 12.44 -2.12 -7.42
C PRO A 103 11.32 -2.70 -6.53
N VAL A 104 10.10 -2.79 -7.06
CA VAL A 104 8.93 -3.36 -6.36
C VAL A 104 8.36 -4.59 -7.03
N ARG A 105 8.61 -4.79 -8.33
CA ARG A 105 8.07 -5.92 -9.09
C ARG A 105 9.01 -6.33 -10.21
N THR A 106 9.10 -7.64 -10.47
CA THR A 106 9.91 -8.23 -11.57
C THR A 106 9.06 -8.79 -12.71
N THR A 107 7.74 -8.70 -12.60
CA THR A 107 6.77 -9.16 -13.60
C THR A 107 5.72 -8.07 -13.83
N PRO A 108 5.11 -7.98 -15.02
CA PRO A 108 4.06 -6.99 -15.28
C PRO A 108 2.86 -7.10 -14.34
N GLU A 109 2.16 -5.97 -14.16
CA GLU A 109 0.86 -5.96 -13.48
C GLU A 109 -0.14 -6.88 -14.18
N GLY A 110 -0.95 -7.62 -13.41
CA GLY A 110 -1.90 -8.59 -13.95
C GLY A 110 -1.31 -9.92 -14.45
N ALA A 111 0.02 -10.07 -14.48
CA ALA A 111 0.67 -11.28 -15.01
C ALA A 111 1.00 -12.36 -13.94
N ALA A 112 0.35 -12.33 -12.77
CA ALA A 112 0.56 -13.35 -11.74
C ALA A 112 0.02 -14.71 -12.21
N ASN A 113 0.72 -15.81 -11.89
CA ASN A 113 0.30 -17.15 -12.28
C ASN A 113 -0.99 -17.56 -11.54
N ALA A 114 -2.03 -17.93 -12.29
CA ALA A 114 -3.33 -18.34 -11.76
C ALA A 114 -3.42 -19.84 -11.40
N TYR A 115 -2.41 -20.66 -11.74
CA TYR A 115 -2.38 -22.10 -11.48
C TYR A 115 -3.69 -22.85 -11.88
N GLU A 116 -4.32 -22.48 -13.00
CA GLU A 116 -5.66 -22.95 -13.39
C GLU A 116 -5.81 -24.48 -13.49
N SER A 117 -4.72 -25.17 -13.86
CA SER A 117 -4.70 -26.64 -13.97
C SER A 117 -4.34 -27.36 -12.67
N LEU A 118 -3.95 -26.64 -11.62
CA LEU A 118 -3.52 -27.21 -10.36
C LEU A 118 -4.75 -27.65 -9.55
N LYS A 119 -4.86 -28.95 -9.29
CA LYS A 119 -5.93 -29.54 -8.49
C LYS A 119 -5.34 -30.32 -7.33
N GLY A 120 -5.79 -30.02 -6.12
CA GLY A 120 -5.51 -30.85 -4.95
C GLY A 120 -6.14 -32.23 -5.12
N LYS A 121 -5.45 -33.26 -4.63
CA LYS A 121 -5.84 -34.67 -4.76
C LYS A 121 -6.53 -35.16 -3.49
N ASP A 122 -5.94 -34.92 -2.31
CA ASP A 122 -6.47 -35.41 -1.04
C ASP A 122 -6.63 -34.26 -0.03
N LEU A 123 -7.87 -33.97 0.36
CA LEU A 123 -8.18 -32.94 1.35
C LEU A 123 -7.78 -33.32 2.79
N ASN A 124 -7.55 -34.61 3.06
CA ASN A 124 -7.10 -35.08 4.38
C ASN A 124 -5.58 -35.16 4.47
N SER A 125 -4.87 -34.92 3.37
CA SER A 125 -3.43 -34.77 3.34
C SER A 125 -3.04 -33.41 3.95
N GLU A 126 -1.90 -33.38 4.61
CA GLU A 126 -1.29 -32.15 5.13
C GLU A 126 -0.51 -31.38 4.02
N LEU A 127 -0.50 -31.89 2.79
CA LEU A 127 0.20 -31.28 1.66
C LEU A 127 -0.63 -30.18 1.00
N LEU A 128 0.02 -29.07 0.64
CA LEU A 128 -0.58 -28.07 -0.24
C LEU A 128 -0.63 -28.56 -1.69
N SER A 129 -1.48 -27.95 -2.51
CA SER A 129 -1.73 -28.39 -3.90
C SER A 129 -0.47 -28.47 -4.78
N THR A 130 0.50 -27.56 -4.61
CA THR A 130 1.79 -27.63 -5.31
C THR A 130 2.69 -28.73 -4.77
N GLU A 131 2.68 -28.97 -3.46
CA GLU A 131 3.48 -30.01 -2.82
C GLU A 131 3.02 -31.41 -3.22
N GLU A 132 1.70 -31.61 -3.36
CA GLU A 132 1.11 -32.84 -3.91
C GLU A 132 1.45 -33.05 -5.39
N ALA A 133 1.45 -31.97 -6.19
CA ALA A 133 1.79 -32.03 -7.61
C ALA A 133 3.28 -32.37 -7.82
N GLU A 134 4.14 -31.88 -6.94
CA GLU A 134 5.58 -32.15 -6.94
C GLU A 134 5.94 -33.46 -6.22
N GLY A 135 4.98 -34.15 -5.60
CA GLY A 135 5.22 -35.40 -4.86
C GLY A 135 6.11 -35.22 -3.63
N ARG A 136 6.03 -34.06 -2.96
CA ARG A 136 6.85 -33.77 -1.78
C ARG A 136 6.43 -34.65 -0.60
N ALA A 137 7.42 -35.03 0.20
CA ALA A 137 7.20 -35.59 1.53
C ALA A 137 7.41 -34.48 2.58
N LEU A 138 6.43 -34.27 3.45
CA LEU A 138 6.56 -33.29 4.52
C LEU A 138 7.71 -33.68 5.46
N PRO A 139 8.62 -32.74 5.78
CA PRO A 139 9.71 -33.02 6.70
C PRO A 139 9.15 -33.35 8.09
N ARG A 140 9.59 -34.48 8.64
CA ARG A 140 9.23 -34.88 10.01
C ARG A 140 10.36 -34.53 10.98
N PRO A 141 10.05 -34.14 12.23
CA PRO A 141 11.06 -33.99 13.26
C PRO A 141 11.92 -35.25 13.38
N LYS A 142 13.25 -35.10 13.47
CA LYS A 142 14.19 -36.23 13.58
C LYS A 142 14.06 -36.99 14.90
N ALA A 143 13.58 -36.31 15.95
CA ALA A 143 13.24 -36.90 17.23
C ALA A 143 12.03 -36.17 17.80
N LEU A 144 11.17 -36.90 18.49
CA LEU A 144 10.12 -36.32 19.32
C LEU A 144 10.70 -36.14 20.73
N VAL A 145 10.57 -34.93 21.28
CA VAL A 145 10.85 -34.69 22.69
C VAL A 145 9.72 -35.38 23.45
N LYS A 146 10.05 -36.45 24.19
CA LYS A 146 9.13 -37.12 25.11
C LYS A 146 8.99 -36.32 26.39
#